data_AF-A0A2S9GU18-F1
#
_entry.id   AF-A0A2S9GU18-F1
#
_cell.length_a   1.000
_cell.length_b   1.000
_cell.length_c   1.000
_cell.angle_alpha   90.00
_cell.angle_beta   90.00
_cell.angle_gamma   90.00
#
_symmetry.space_group_name_H-M   'P 1'
#
loop_
_entity.id
_entity.type
_entity.pdbx_description
1 polymer ?
#
loop_
_entity_poly.entity_id
_entity_poly.type
_entity_poly.pdbx_seq_one_letter_code
_entity_poly.pdbx_strand_id
1 'polypeptide(L)' 'MILDEEKIEEQVGEKLDAWLDRADKDIEAAVNRGLAVALLEGVSAGAKVMYEEGVPVEISTRVLTNHKRRSSDWQ' A
#
# COMPACT_ATOMS: atom_id res chain seq x y z
N MET A 1 -29.68 -18.71 -24.16
CA MET A 1 -29.36 -18.34 -22.78
C MET A 1 -28.17 -17.39 -22.86
N ILE A 2 -28.45 -16.14 -23.22
CA ILE A 2 -27.45 -15.07 -23.20
C ILE A 2 -27.38 -14.72 -21.72
N LEU A 3 -26.23 -14.98 -21.08
CA LEU A 3 -25.99 -14.40 -19.77
C LEU A 3 -26.02 -12.89 -20.00
N ASP A 4 -27.04 -12.22 -19.45
CA ASP A 4 -27.25 -10.78 -19.60
C ASP A 4 -25.93 -10.05 -19.38
N GLU A 5 -25.48 -9.31 -20.39
CA GLU A 5 -24.19 -8.61 -20.40
C GLU A 5 -24.04 -7.71 -19.16
N GLU A 6 -25.16 -7.17 -18.67
CA GLU A 6 -25.28 -6.40 -17.43
C GLU A 6 -24.79 -7.18 -16.19
N LYS A 7 -25.08 -8.48 -16.09
CA LYS A 7 -24.64 -9.34 -14.99
C LYS A 7 -23.15 -9.66 -15.04
N ILE A 8 -22.56 -9.61 -16.24
CA ILE A 8 -21.11 -9.79 -16.44
C ILE A 8 -20.38 -8.50 -16.01
N GLU A 9 -20.90 -7.33 -16.38
CA GLU A 9 -20.33 -6.04 -16.00
C GLU A 9 -20.35 -5.83 -14.47
N GLU A 10 -21.45 -6.19 -13.80
CA GLU A 10 -21.57 -6.13 -12.34
C GLU A 10 -20.53 -7.02 -11.63
N GLN A 11 -20.38 -8.28 -12.08
CA GLN A 11 -19.40 -9.22 -11.50
C GLN A 11 -17.94 -8.79 -11.75
N VAL A 12 -17.66 -8.19 -12.90
CA VAL A 12 -16.33 -7.65 -13.21
C VAL A 12 -16.03 -6.44 -12.32
N GLY A 13 -17.02 -5.57 -12.09
CA GLY A 13 -16.92 -4.43 -11.16
C GLY A 13 -16.59 -4.85 -9.73
N GLU A 14 -17.39 -5.75 -9.14
CA GLU A 14 -17.16 -6.24 -7.77
C GLU A 14 -15.79 -6.90 -7.59
N LYS A 15 -15.34 -7.65 -8.60
CA LYS A 15 -14.04 -8.31 -8.57
C LYS A 15 -12.88 -7.32 -8.68
N LEU A 16 -13.05 -6.24 -9.43
CA LEU A 16 -12.08 -5.15 -9.55
C LEU A 16 -11.97 -4.40 -8.22
N ASP A 17 -13.09 -4.04 -7.60
CA ASP A 17 -13.10 -3.36 -6.30
C ASP A 17 -12.43 -4.19 -5.21
N ALA A 18 -12.76 -5.48 -5.13
CA ALA A 18 -12.10 -6.40 -4.18
C ALA A 18 -10.60 -6.61 -4.47
N TRP A 19 -10.15 -6.42 -5.71
CA TRP A 19 -8.73 -6.45 -6.06
C TRP A 19 -8.04 -5.14 -5.66
N LEU A 20 -8.66 -3.99 -5.90
CA LEU A 20 -8.16 -2.68 -5.47
C LEU A 20 -8.05 -2.60 -3.94
N ASP A 21 -9.08 -3.03 -3.21
CA ASP A 21 -9.07 -3.09 -1.74
C ASP A 21 -7.94 -3.95 -1.18
N ARG A 22 -7.58 -5.04 -1.88
CA ARG A 22 -6.46 -5.90 -1.49
C ARG A 22 -5.13 -5.24 -1.82
N ALA A 23 -4.99 -4.66 -3.00
CA ALA A 23 -3.79 -3.93 -3.39
C ALA A 23 -3.49 -2.77 -2.42
N ASP A 24 -4.51 -2.04 -1.97
CA ASP A 24 -4.37 -0.97 -0.98
C ASP A 24 -3.89 -1.49 0.37
N LYS A 25 -4.44 -2.60 0.86
CA LYS A 25 -4.00 -3.24 2.12
C LYS A 25 -2.57 -3.77 2.04
N ASP A 26 -2.19 -4.33 0.89
CA ASP A 26 -0.84 -4.86 0.67
C ASP A 26 0.19 -3.70 0.63
N ILE A 27 -0.14 -2.59 -0.03
CA ILE A 27 0.68 -1.38 -0.03
C ILE A 27 0.78 -0.77 1.38
N GLU A 28 -0.32 -0.71 2.12
CA GLU A 28 -0.31 -0.22 3.51
C GLU A 28 0.61 -1.06 4.40
N ALA A 29 0.52 -2.39 4.31
CA ALA A 29 1.38 -3.30 5.06
C ALA A 29 2.86 -3.11 4.71
N ALA A 30 3.16 -2.94 3.42
CA ALA A 30 4.51 -2.70 2.93
C ALA A 30 5.10 -1.37 3.41
N VAL A 31 4.28 -0.31 3.37
CA VAL A 31 4.65 1.00 3.89
C VAL A 31 4.89 0.94 5.41
N ASN A 32 4.06 0.23 6.17
CA ASN A 32 4.25 0.10 7.61
C ASN A 32 5.53 -0.68 7.96
N ARG A 33 5.84 -1.77 7.23
CA ARG A 33 7.10 -2.51 7.39
C ARG A 33 8.31 -1.63 7.06
N GLY A 34 8.28 -0.94 5.93
CA GLY A 34 9.35 -0.04 5.53
C GLY A 34 9.57 1.11 6.52
N LEU A 35 8.51 1.67 7.10
CA LEU A 35 8.61 2.66 8.17
C LEU A 35 9.26 2.10 9.43
N ALA A 36 8.87 0.90 9.87
CA ALA A 36 9.46 0.25 11.03
C ALA A 36 10.97 0.03 10.83
N VAL A 37 11.37 -0.47 9.66
CA VAL A 37 12.79 -0.65 9.32
C VAL A 37 13.52 0.69 9.22
N ALA A 38 12.89 1.72 8.65
CA ALA A 38 13.48 3.05 8.59
C ALA A 38 13.78 3.64 9.98
N LEU A 39 12.91 3.37 10.96
CA LEU A 39 13.10 3.81 12.34
C LEU A 39 14.22 3.06 13.06
N LEU A 40 14.45 1.78 12.73
CA LEU A 40 15.45 0.93 13.38
C LEU A 40 16.83 1.02 12.72
N GLU A 41 16.88 1.02 11.39
CA GLU A 41 18.10 0.87 10.59
C GLU A 41 18.36 2.07 9.65
N GLY A 42 17.46 3.05 9.63
CA GLY A 42 17.59 4.27 8.83
C GLY A 42 16.85 4.23 7.50
N VAL A 43 16.64 5.43 6.93
CA VAL A 43 15.78 5.68 5.76
C VAL A 43 16.09 4.78 4.56
N SER A 44 17.38 4.53 4.29
CA SER A 44 17.80 3.69 3.15
C SER A 44 17.31 2.24 3.27
N ALA A 45 17.36 1.67 4.47
CA ALA A 45 16.90 0.31 4.73
C ALA A 45 15.38 0.21 4.56
N GLY A 46 14.63 1.18 5.10
CA GLY A 46 13.19 1.24 4.91
C GLY A 46 12.76 1.42 3.46
N ALA A 47 13.47 2.28 2.70
CA ALA A 47 13.22 2.47 1.28
C ALA A 47 13.42 1.18 0.47
N LYS A 48 14.45 0.41 0.80
CA LYS A 48 14.74 -0.88 0.16
C LYS A 48 13.59 -1.88 0.38
N VAL A 49 13.09 -1.99 1.60
CA VAL A 49 11.95 -2.89 1.93
C VAL A 49 10.69 -2.48 1.15
N MET A 50 10.34 -1.20 1.13
CA MET A 50 9.19 -0.72 0.37
C MET A 50 9.32 -1.01 -1.13
N TYR A 51 10.52 -0.82 -1.69
CA TYR A 51 10.80 -1.12 -3.09
C TYR A 51 10.67 -2.62 -3.42
N GLU A 52 11.23 -3.49 -2.58
CA GLU A 52 11.16 -4.95 -2.76
C GLU A 52 9.72 -5.47 -2.68
N GLU A 53 8.85 -4.79 -1.94
CA GLU A 53 7.42 -5.10 -1.84
C GLU A 53 6.55 -4.39 -2.88
N GLY A 54 7.16 -3.70 -3.85
CA GLY A 54 6.46 -3.10 -4.98
C GLY A 54 5.79 -1.75 -4.69
N VAL A 55 6.11 -1.10 -3.58
CA VAL A 55 5.61 0.24 -3.28
C VAL A 55 6.26 1.25 -4.24
N PRO A 56 5.47 2.08 -4.95
CA PRO A 56 6.00 3.08 -5.87
C PRO A 56 6.98 4.04 -5.18
N VAL A 57 8.04 4.41 -5.90
CA VAL A 57 9.14 5.22 -5.35
C VAL A 57 8.66 6.58 -4.84
N GLU A 58 7.66 7.16 -5.48
CA GLU A 58 7.06 8.44 -5.09
C GLU A 58 6.37 8.34 -3.73
N ILE A 59 5.68 7.21 -3.49
CA ILE A 59 5.02 6.93 -2.21
C ILE A 59 6.07 6.68 -1.12
N SER A 60 7.03 5.80 -1.40
CA SER A 60 8.13 5.47 -0.48
C SER A 60 8.89 6.74 -0.07
N THR A 61 9.24 7.59 -1.03
CA THR A 61 9.95 8.85 -0.78
C THR A 61 9.11 9.79 0.09
N ARG A 62 7.82 9.98 -0.23
CA ARG A 62 6.94 10.87 0.53
C ARG A 62 6.79 10.42 1.98
N VAL A 63 6.58 9.13 2.19
CA VAL A 63 6.38 8.57 3.53
C VAL A 63 7.68 8.65 4.35
N LEU A 64 8.81 8.26 3.76
CA LEU A 64 10.10 8.23 4.45
C LEU A 64 10.72 9.61 4.66
N THR A 65 10.38 10.61 3.87
CA THR A 65 10.87 11.99 4.09
C THR A 65 9.99 12.77 5.07
N ASN A 66 8.71 12.41 5.17
CA ASN A 66 7.74 13.04 6.07
C ASN A 66 7.38 12.19 7.30
N HIS A 67 8.17 11.15 7.62
CA HIS A 67 7.91 10.24 8.74
C HIS A 67 8.14 10.85 10.14
N LYS A 68 8.22 12.18 10.27
CA LYS A 68 8.13 12.86 11.58
C LYS A 68 6.72 12.65 12.14
N ARG A 69 6.40 11.41 12.51
CA ARG A 69 5.27 11.09 13.36
C ARG A 69 5.46 11.88 14.64
N ARG A 70 4.44 12.65 15.01
CA ARG A 70 4.48 13.33 16.30
C ARG A 70 4.43 12.25 17.35
N SER A 71 5.14 12.42 18.46
CA SER A 71 5.09 11.47 19.58
C SER A 71 3.66 11.22 20.08
N SER A 72 2.72 12.14 19.81
CA SER A 72 1.30 12.03 20.10
C SER A 72 0.51 11.07 19.21
N ASP A 73 1.04 10.67 18.05
CA ASP A 73 0.31 9.81 17.09
C ASP A 73 0.26 8.33 17.55
N TRP A 74 0.92 8.01 18.67
CA TRP A 74 1.01 6.67 19.27
C TRP A 74 0.20 6.55 20.57
N GLN A 75 -0.59 7.57 20.95
CA GLN A 75 -1.47 7.52 22.12
C GLN A 75 -2.88 7.04 21.79
#